data_AF-A0A6G1AMQ4-F1
#
_entry.id   AF-A0A6G1AMQ4-F1
#
_cell.length_a   1.000
_cell.length_b   1.000
_cell.length_c   1.000
_cell.angle_alpha   90.00
_cell.angle_beta   90.00
_cell.angle_gamma   90.00
#
_symmetry.space_group_name_H-M   'P 1'
#
loop_
_entity.id
_entity.type
_entity.pdbx_description
1 polymer ?
#
loop_
_entity_poly.entity_id
_entity_poly.type
_entity_poly.pdbx_seq_one_letter_code
_entity_poly.pdbx_strand_id
1 'polypeptide(L)'
;DRNNINEQEFRTLVIKLIAGIEKAMEDIRQAIATKTMELKNSCDEFKNAINEVHNKMEMSNAWTEEGKRRIGELEDTIIEKEEAKEKRDKLIREHERRVQELSDTIKWNNICIMGIPEEEERGKGAEGVLEQIIAENFPNLGRETDIEIQEAQRTPLRYNLNRSSA
;
A
#
# COMPACT_ATOMS: atom_id res chain seq x y z
N ASP A 1 -8.45 9.37 102.88
CA ASP A 1 -7.06 8.88 103.00
C ASP A 1 -6.14 9.58 102.02
N ARG A 2 -5.25 10.44 102.52
CA ARG A 2 -4.21 11.11 101.71
C ARG A 2 -2.89 10.38 101.95
N ASN A 3 -2.47 9.57 100.98
CA ASN A 3 -1.14 8.97 100.95
C ASN A 3 -0.10 10.09 100.80
N ASN A 4 0.65 10.37 101.85
CA ASN A 4 1.74 11.35 101.83
C ASN A 4 3.01 10.64 101.32
N ILE A 5 3.25 10.69 100.01
CA ILE A 5 4.46 10.16 99.39
C ILE A 5 5.68 10.93 99.94
N ASN A 6 6.75 10.23 100.30
CA ASN A 6 8.01 10.85 100.73
C ASN A 6 8.68 11.54 99.51
N GLU A 7 9.22 12.74 99.69
CA GLU A 7 9.98 13.51 98.69
C GLU A 7 10.99 12.66 97.88
N GLN A 8 11.67 11.69 98.51
CA GLN A 8 12.60 10.79 97.82
C GLN A 8 11.91 9.85 96.81
N GLU A 9 10.72 9.35 97.14
CA GLU A 9 9.91 8.52 96.25
C GLU A 9 9.36 9.36 95.10
N PHE A 10 8.92 10.59 95.37
CA PHE A 10 8.49 11.54 94.33
C PHE A 10 9.63 11.85 93.34
N ARG A 11 10.83 12.18 93.83
CA ARG A 11 12.02 12.40 92.98
C ARG A 11 12.36 11.18 92.13
N THR A 12 12.28 9.99 92.71
CA THR A 12 12.55 8.73 91.99
C THR A 12 11.53 8.49 90.88
N LEU A 13 10.26 8.79 91.12
CA LEU A 13 9.22 8.72 90.09
C LEU A 13 9.46 9.73 88.97
N VAL A 14 9.81 10.97 89.28
CA VAL A 14 10.13 12.00 88.29
C VAL A 14 11.31 11.59 87.41
N ILE A 15 12.40 11.07 88.00
CA ILE A 15 13.57 10.60 87.24
C ILE A 15 13.20 9.46 86.29
N LYS A 16 12.40 8.48 86.76
CA LYS A 16 11.93 7.38 85.91
C LYS A 16 11.07 7.86 84.75
N LEU A 17 10.20 8.85 84.97
CA LEU A 17 9.37 9.45 83.91
C LEU A 17 10.23 10.18 82.88
N ILE A 18 11.19 11.01 83.31
CA ILE A 18 12.09 11.72 82.40
C ILE A 18 12.91 10.73 81.56
N ALA A 19 13.52 9.72 82.18
CA ALA A 19 14.28 8.70 81.45
C ALA A 19 13.40 7.91 80.46
N GLY A 20 12.14 7.65 80.81
CA GLY A 20 11.17 7.04 79.90
C GLY A 20 10.85 7.91 78.68
N ILE A 21 10.67 9.22 78.89
CA ILE A 21 10.44 10.18 77.82
C ILE A 21 11.69 10.31 76.93
N GLU A 22 12.88 10.42 77.52
CA GLU A 22 14.15 10.47 76.80
C GLU A 22 14.33 9.26 75.88
N LYS A 23 14.06 8.06 76.39
CA LYS A 23 14.10 6.83 75.59
C LYS A 23 13.09 6.86 74.44
N ALA A 24 11.84 7.23 74.72
CA ALA A 24 10.80 7.32 73.69
C ALA A 24 11.16 8.35 72.60
N MET A 25 11.74 9.48 72.97
CA MET A 25 12.21 10.49 72.02
C MET A 25 13.36 9.96 71.16
N GLU A 26 14.31 9.23 71.75
CA GLU A 26 15.42 8.63 71.00
C GLU A 26 14.92 7.57 70.01
N ASP A 27 13.99 6.70 70.42
CA ASP A 27 13.38 5.69 69.57
C ASP A 27 12.63 6.34 68.38
N ILE A 28 11.86 7.41 68.64
CA ILE A 28 11.18 8.19 67.59
C ILE A 28 12.20 8.86 66.66
N ARG A 29 13.26 9.45 67.20
CA ARG A 29 14.31 10.10 66.40
C ARG A 29 14.97 9.12 65.45
N GLN A 30 15.28 7.91 65.91
CA GLN A 30 15.86 6.85 65.09
C GLN A 30 14.86 6.40 64.02
N ALA A 31 13.60 6.17 64.37
CA ALA A 31 12.57 5.80 63.40
C ALA A 31 12.39 6.85 62.30
N ILE A 32 12.37 8.14 62.65
CA ILE A 32 12.30 9.25 61.68
C ILE A 32 13.54 9.27 60.79
N ALA A 33 14.74 9.11 61.36
CA ALA A 33 15.98 9.11 60.58
C ALA A 33 16.01 7.96 59.56
N THR A 34 15.64 6.75 59.99
CA THR A 34 15.55 5.58 59.11
C THR A 34 14.52 5.80 58.01
N LYS A 35 13.31 6.26 58.33
CA LYS A 35 12.28 6.52 57.32
C LYS A 35 12.64 7.65 56.36
N THR A 36 13.33 8.69 56.83
CA THR A 36 13.84 9.76 55.98
C THR A 36 14.87 9.23 54.99
N MET A 37 15.77 8.34 55.42
CA MET A 37 16.76 7.71 54.55
C MET A 37 16.12 6.80 53.50
N GLU A 38 15.15 5.98 53.90
CA GLU A 38 14.38 5.13 52.97
C GLU A 38 13.66 5.97 51.89
N LEU A 39 12.97 7.03 52.29
CA LEU A 39 12.27 7.93 51.37
C LEU A 39 13.24 8.62 50.41
N LYS A 40 14.41 9.05 50.89
CA LYS A 40 15.43 9.68 50.05
C LYS A 40 15.93 8.72 48.97
N ASN A 41 16.28 7.49 49.34
CA ASN A 41 16.74 6.48 48.40
C ASN A 41 15.66 6.18 47.35
N SER A 42 14.40 6.03 47.77
CA SER A 42 13.28 5.84 46.85
C SER A 42 13.10 7.02 45.89
N CYS A 43 13.21 8.26 46.38
CA CYS A 43 13.17 9.45 45.52
C CYS A 43 14.30 9.47 44.47
N ASP A 44 15.51 9.05 44.84
CA ASP A 44 16.64 8.99 43.90
C ASP A 44 16.42 7.90 42.83
N GLU A 45 15.87 6.74 43.19
CA GLU A 45 15.46 5.70 42.25
C GLU A 45 14.38 6.19 41.28
N PHE A 46 13.34 6.85 41.78
CA PHE A 46 12.29 7.44 40.95
C PHE A 46 12.85 8.49 39.99
N LYS A 47 13.77 9.34 40.45
CA LYS A 47 14.42 10.35 39.62
C LYS A 47 15.19 9.71 38.46
N ASN A 48 15.93 8.64 38.74
CA ASN A 48 16.66 7.91 37.70
C ASN A 48 15.71 7.26 36.68
N ALA A 49 14.63 6.63 37.16
CA ALA A 49 13.61 6.03 36.29
C ALA A 49 12.92 7.07 35.40
N ILE A 50 12.59 8.25 35.94
CA ILE A 50 12.00 9.36 35.17
C ILE A 50 12.95 9.82 34.07
N ASN A 51 14.24 9.98 34.37
CA ASN A 51 15.23 10.39 33.38
C ASN A 51 15.38 9.36 32.26
N GLU A 52 15.37 8.06 32.58
CA GLU A 52 15.43 7.01 31.57
C GLU A 52 14.21 7.03 30.65
N VAL A 53 13.01 7.18 31.21
CA VAL A 53 11.76 7.31 30.43
C VAL A 53 11.80 8.54 29.54
N HIS A 54 12.26 9.69 30.06
CA HIS A 54 12.38 10.92 29.29
C HIS A 54 13.30 10.75 28.08
N ASN A 55 14.48 10.16 28.26
CA ASN A 55 15.42 9.90 27.16
C ASN A 55 14.83 8.97 26.09
N LYS A 56 14.12 7.90 26.51
CA LYS A 56 13.43 7.00 25.57
C LYS A 56 12.33 7.72 24.79
N MET A 57 11.60 8.62 25.44
CA MET A 57 10.56 9.43 24.81
C MET A 57 11.15 10.37 23.75
N GLU A 58 12.24 11.07 24.05
CA GLU A 58 12.94 11.94 23.09
C GLU A 58 13.42 11.16 21.85
N MET A 59 13.99 9.97 22.06
CA MET A 59 14.38 9.09 20.96
C MET A 59 13.18 8.66 20.11
N SER A 60 12.07 8.30 20.75
CA SER A 60 10.82 7.93 20.06
C SER A 60 10.23 9.09 19.26
N ASN A 61 10.29 10.32 19.79
CA ASN A 61 9.85 11.52 19.10
C ASN A 61 10.68 11.79 17.86
N ALA A 62 12.02 11.72 17.97
CA ALA A 62 12.92 11.90 16.82
C ALA A 62 12.64 10.87 15.71
N TRP A 63 12.47 9.60 16.09
CA TRP A 63 12.08 8.54 15.14
C TRP A 63 10.73 8.80 14.48
N THR A 64 9.76 9.31 15.24
CA THR A 64 8.42 9.63 14.73
C THR A 64 8.47 10.77 13.71
N GLU A 65 9.21 11.84 14.00
CA GLU A 65 9.36 12.97 13.08
C GLU A 65 10.11 12.58 11.80
N GLU A 66 11.15 11.76 11.90
CA GLU A 66 11.82 11.20 10.72
C GLU A 66 10.88 10.32 9.90
N GLY A 67 10.05 9.50 10.56
CA GLY A 67 9.01 8.71 9.90
C GLY A 67 8.01 9.57 9.14
N LYS A 68 7.52 10.66 9.76
CA LYS A 68 6.61 11.62 9.10
C LYS A 68 7.25 12.27 7.88
N ARG A 69 8.50 12.71 8.00
CA ARG A 69 9.26 13.33 6.88
C ARG A 69 9.34 12.39 5.69
N ARG A 70 9.73 11.13 5.92
CA ARG A 70 9.82 10.10 4.87
C ARG A 70 8.47 9.79 4.23
N ILE A 71 7.38 9.79 5.01
CA ILE A 71 6.02 9.62 4.47
C ILE A 71 5.68 10.79 3.54
N GLY A 72 5.97 12.03 3.93
CA GLY A 72 5.75 13.20 3.08
C GLY A 72 6.50 13.12 1.74
N GLU A 73 7.78 12.73 1.75
CA GLU A 73 8.55 12.56 0.51
C GLU A 73 7.97 11.47 -0.42
N LEU A 74 7.41 10.41 0.16
CA LEU A 74 6.74 9.35 -0.60
C LEU A 74 5.40 9.82 -1.17
N GLU A 75 4.63 10.61 -0.44
CA GLU A 75 3.37 11.20 -0.89
C GLU A 75 3.61 12.09 -2.13
N ASP A 76 4.62 12.97 -2.08
CA ASP A 76 5.01 13.80 -3.22
C ASP A 76 5.41 12.95 -4.44
N THR A 77 6.23 11.91 -4.22
CA THR A 77 6.66 10.98 -5.29
C THR A 77 5.47 10.24 -5.91
N ILE A 78 4.46 9.90 -5.11
CA ILE A 78 3.24 9.21 -5.60
C ILE A 78 2.43 10.15 -6.51
N ILE A 79 2.28 11.42 -6.12
CA ILE A 79 1.57 12.42 -6.93
C ILE A 79 2.25 12.59 -8.29
N GLU A 80 3.58 12.77 -8.33
CA GLU A 80 4.34 12.89 -9.58
C GLU A 80 4.17 11.67 -10.49
N LYS A 81 4.16 10.46 -9.91
CA LYS A 81 3.98 9.22 -10.66
C LYS A 81 2.59 9.09 -11.26
N GLU A 82 1.56 9.53 -10.55
CA GLU A 82 0.18 9.48 -11.05
C GLU A 82 -0.01 10.47 -12.21
N GLU A 83 0.53 11.70 -12.11
CA GLU A 83 0.51 12.65 -13.23
C GLU A 83 1.27 12.11 -14.46
N ALA A 84 2.43 11.48 -14.25
CA ALA A 84 3.20 10.87 -15.33
C ALA A 84 2.44 9.69 -15.98
N LYS A 85 1.72 8.92 -15.18
CA LYS A 85 0.87 7.83 -15.67
C LYS A 85 -0.30 8.37 -16.49
N GLU A 86 -1.01 9.39 -16.01
CA GLU A 86 -2.11 9.99 -16.76
C GLU A 86 -1.65 10.54 -18.13
N LYS A 87 -0.46 11.15 -18.19
CA LYS A 87 0.14 11.60 -19.45
C LYS A 87 0.42 10.43 -20.41
N ARG A 88 0.99 9.32 -19.91
CA ARG A 88 1.21 8.10 -20.72
C ARG A 88 -0.10 7.50 -21.21
N ASP A 89 -1.11 7.43 -20.35
CA ASP A 89 -2.42 6.86 -20.70
C ASP A 89 -3.12 7.68 -21.79
N LYS A 90 -2.98 9.01 -21.77
CA LYS A 90 -3.47 9.89 -22.85
C LYS A 90 -2.78 9.59 -24.18
N LEU A 91 -1.45 9.41 -24.16
CA LEU A 91 -0.68 9.07 -25.37
C LEU A 91 -1.05 7.69 -25.91
N ILE A 92 -1.24 6.69 -25.04
CA ILE A 92 -1.66 5.34 -25.44
C ILE A 92 -3.02 5.40 -26.14
N ARG A 93 -4.02 6.07 -25.54
CA ARG A 93 -5.34 6.22 -26.17
C ARG A 93 -5.27 6.91 -27.53
N GLU A 94 -4.42 7.92 -27.66
CA GLU A 94 -4.23 8.60 -28.94
C GLU A 94 -3.58 7.68 -29.98
N HIS A 95 -2.56 6.92 -29.60
CA HIS A 95 -1.91 5.97 -30.48
C HIS A 95 -2.86 4.83 -30.90
N GLU A 96 -3.66 4.30 -29.97
CA GLU A 96 -4.68 3.29 -30.27
C GLU A 96 -5.68 3.80 -31.31
N ARG A 97 -6.20 5.02 -31.13
CA ARG A 97 -7.09 5.65 -32.12
C ARG A 97 -6.43 5.77 -33.48
N ARG A 98 -5.18 6.26 -33.55
CA ARG A 98 -4.45 6.40 -34.83
C ARG A 98 -4.20 5.05 -35.50
N VAL A 99 -3.89 4.00 -34.72
CA VAL A 99 -3.72 2.64 -35.24
C VAL A 99 -5.03 2.12 -35.81
N GLN A 100 -6.15 2.38 -35.14
CA GLN A 100 -7.48 2.01 -35.64
C GLN A 100 -7.80 2.73 -36.95
N GLU A 101 -7.61 4.05 -37.01
CA GLU A 101 -7.82 4.84 -38.24
C GLU A 101 -6.95 4.37 -39.41
N LEU A 102 -5.69 4.04 -39.13
CA LEU A 102 -4.79 3.50 -40.15
C LEU A 102 -5.23 2.11 -40.61
N SER A 103 -5.63 1.23 -39.67
CA SER A 103 -6.18 -0.08 -39.99
C SER A 103 -7.43 0.04 -40.87
N ASP A 104 -8.34 0.94 -40.54
CA ASP A 104 -9.58 1.17 -41.29
C ASP A 104 -9.27 1.73 -42.69
N THR A 105 -8.30 2.64 -42.79
CA THR A 105 -7.81 3.19 -44.07
C THR A 105 -7.22 2.09 -44.95
N ILE A 106 -6.34 1.24 -44.41
CA ILE A 106 -5.71 0.14 -45.14
C ILE A 106 -6.75 -0.88 -45.62
N LYS A 107 -7.80 -1.11 -44.82
CA LYS A 107 -8.85 -2.08 -45.12
C LYS A 107 -10.02 -1.50 -45.91
N TRP A 108 -10.02 -0.20 -46.24
CA TRP A 108 -11.15 0.49 -46.86
C TRP A 108 -11.62 -0.16 -48.18
N ASN A 109 -10.67 -0.66 -48.99
CA ASN A 109 -10.97 -1.33 -50.26
C ASN A 109 -11.07 -2.86 -50.14
N ASN A 110 -10.92 -3.42 -48.94
CA ASN A 110 -10.91 -4.87 -48.76
C ASN A 110 -12.34 -5.40 -48.62
N ILE A 111 -12.66 -6.45 -49.37
CA ILE A 111 -13.96 -7.14 -49.31
C ILE A 111 -13.76 -8.50 -48.65
N CYS A 112 -14.62 -8.84 -47.67
CA CYS A 112 -14.63 -10.15 -47.04
C CYS A 112 -15.79 -10.99 -47.61
N ILE A 113 -15.48 -12.10 -48.25
CA ILE A 113 -16.45 -13.05 -48.78
C ILE A 113 -16.49 -14.28 -47.87
N MET A 114 -17.66 -14.56 -47.31
CA MET A 114 -17.90 -15.68 -46.41
C MET A 114 -18.75 -16.76 -47.08
N GLY A 115 -18.68 -17.99 -46.55
CA GLY A 115 -19.48 -19.12 -47.05
C GLY A 115 -18.86 -19.87 -48.23
N ILE A 116 -17.64 -19.51 -48.64
CA ILE A 116 -16.90 -20.24 -49.68
C ILE A 116 -16.39 -21.58 -49.12
N PRO A 117 -16.76 -22.72 -49.72
CA PRO A 117 -16.23 -24.03 -49.33
C PRO A 117 -14.71 -24.04 -49.29
N GLU A 118 -14.13 -24.86 -48.42
CA GLU A 118 -12.68 -25.07 -48.43
C GLU A 118 -12.30 -25.81 -49.73
N GLU A 119 -11.14 -25.46 -50.31
CA GLU A 119 -10.61 -25.98 -51.58
C GLU A 119 -11.26 -25.47 -52.88
N GLU A 120 -12.27 -24.61 -52.82
CA GLU A 120 -12.85 -24.01 -54.05
C GLU A 120 -11.80 -23.16 -54.80
N GLU A 121 -10.83 -22.60 -54.08
CA GLU A 121 -9.70 -21.86 -54.63
C GLU A 121 -8.62 -22.78 -55.25
N ARG A 122 -8.72 -24.11 -55.09
CA ARG A 122 -7.70 -25.07 -55.53
C ARG A 122 -7.67 -25.13 -57.05
N GLY A 123 -6.57 -24.63 -57.64
CA GLY A 123 -6.32 -24.65 -59.08
C GLY A 123 -6.58 -23.31 -59.76
N LYS A 124 -7.71 -22.65 -59.47
CA LYS A 124 -8.07 -21.32 -60.03
C LYS A 124 -7.64 -20.12 -59.17
N GLY A 125 -7.18 -20.36 -57.94
CA GLY A 125 -6.81 -19.30 -56.99
C GLY A 125 -8.02 -18.57 -56.42
N ALA A 126 -7.79 -17.72 -55.41
CA ALA A 126 -8.85 -16.93 -54.79
C ALA A 126 -9.43 -15.88 -55.75
N GLU A 127 -8.62 -15.37 -56.67
CA GLU A 127 -9.01 -14.42 -57.73
C GLU A 127 -10.02 -15.07 -58.69
N GLY A 128 -9.74 -16.30 -59.17
CA GLY A 128 -10.65 -17.03 -60.04
C GLY A 128 -11.98 -17.39 -59.38
N VAL A 129 -12.00 -17.58 -58.05
CA VAL A 129 -13.27 -17.75 -57.29
C VAL A 129 -14.07 -16.45 -57.31
N LEU A 130 -13.42 -15.31 -57.09
CA LEU A 130 -14.08 -14.00 -57.14
C LEU A 130 -14.67 -13.70 -58.52
N GLU A 131 -13.92 -13.96 -59.59
CA GLU A 131 -14.39 -13.79 -60.97
C GLU A 131 -15.65 -14.61 -61.26
N GLN A 132 -15.68 -15.87 -60.81
CA GLN A 132 -16.86 -16.73 -60.93
C GLN A 132 -18.06 -16.15 -60.16
N ILE A 133 -17.86 -15.69 -58.93
CA ILE A 133 -18.93 -15.09 -58.12
C ILE A 133 -19.51 -13.85 -58.80
N ILE A 134 -18.66 -12.98 -59.36
CA ILE A 134 -19.09 -11.77 -60.07
C ILE A 134 -19.87 -12.15 -61.34
N ALA A 135 -19.38 -13.12 -62.12
CA ALA A 135 -20.05 -13.54 -63.35
C ALA A 135 -21.43 -14.17 -63.08
N GLU A 136 -21.55 -14.96 -62.02
CA GLU A 136 -22.80 -15.64 -61.65
C GLU A 136 -23.83 -14.69 -61.02
N ASN A 137 -23.40 -13.77 -60.15
CA ASN A 137 -24.31 -12.92 -59.37
C ASN A 137 -24.48 -11.50 -59.92
N PHE A 138 -23.45 -10.96 -60.58
CA PHE A 138 -23.40 -9.57 -61.06
C PHE A 138 -22.90 -9.48 -62.52
N PRO A 139 -23.62 -10.09 -63.48
CA PRO A 139 -23.14 -10.24 -64.86
C PRO A 139 -22.88 -8.90 -65.59
N ASN A 140 -23.48 -7.80 -65.12
CA ASN A 140 -23.23 -6.46 -65.68
C ASN A 140 -21.90 -5.85 -65.17
N LEU A 141 -21.53 -6.11 -63.91
CA LEU A 141 -20.25 -5.64 -63.35
C LEU A 141 -19.06 -6.28 -64.06
N GLY A 142 -19.14 -7.57 -64.38
CA GLY A 142 -18.06 -8.27 -65.10
C GLY A 142 -17.85 -7.80 -66.55
N ARG A 143 -18.77 -7.02 -67.12
CA ARG A 143 -18.69 -6.53 -68.52
C ARG A 143 -18.34 -5.06 -68.65
N GLU A 144 -18.65 -4.25 -67.63
CA GLU A 144 -18.60 -2.78 -67.70
C GLU A 144 -17.46 -2.15 -66.87
N THR A 145 -16.80 -2.92 -66.00
CA THR A 145 -15.77 -2.38 -65.08
C THR A 145 -14.44 -3.11 -65.16
N ASP A 146 -13.34 -2.35 -65.31
CA ASP A 146 -11.95 -2.81 -65.15
C ASP A 146 -11.66 -2.98 -63.65
N ILE A 147 -12.22 -4.02 -63.04
CA ILE A 147 -11.97 -4.35 -61.62
C ILE A 147 -10.55 -4.90 -61.50
N GLU A 148 -9.64 -4.11 -60.92
CA GLU A 148 -8.28 -4.55 -60.63
C GLU A 148 -8.19 -5.16 -59.22
N ILE A 149 -7.78 -6.43 -59.14
CA ILE A 149 -7.56 -7.13 -57.88
C ILE A 149 -6.08 -7.01 -57.53
N GLN A 150 -5.77 -6.35 -56.41
CA GLN A 150 -4.38 -6.23 -55.95
C GLN A 150 -3.88 -7.52 -55.28
N GLU A 151 -4.71 -8.14 -54.44
CA GLU A 151 -4.41 -9.39 -53.73
C GLU A 151 -5.74 -10.06 -53.34
N ALA A 152 -5.84 -11.38 -53.53
CA ALA A 152 -6.91 -12.17 -52.95
C ALA A 152 -6.33 -13.38 -52.21
N GLN A 153 -6.80 -13.60 -50.98
CA GLN A 153 -6.33 -14.70 -50.15
C GLN A 153 -7.41 -15.17 -49.17
N ARG A 154 -7.37 -16.47 -48.84
CA ARG A 154 -8.23 -17.03 -47.80
C ARG A 154 -7.71 -16.65 -46.42
N THR A 155 -8.59 -16.19 -45.55
CA THR A 155 -8.27 -15.85 -44.16
C THR A 155 -9.08 -16.72 -43.19
N PRO A 156 -8.44 -17.40 -42.21
CA PRO A 156 -7.01 -17.49 -42.00
C PRO A 156 -6.32 -18.36 -43.07
N LEU A 157 -5.04 -18.04 -43.37
CA LEU A 157 -4.25 -18.69 -44.43
C LEU A 157 -4.01 -20.20 -44.21
N ARG A 158 -4.27 -20.70 -43.00
CA ARG A 158 -4.08 -22.12 -42.63
C ARG A 158 -5.43 -22.82 -42.52
N TYR A 159 -5.56 -23.92 -43.26
CA TYR A 159 -6.66 -24.88 -43.12
C TYR A 159 -6.68 -25.45 -41.71
N ASN A 160 -7.84 -25.40 -41.08
CA ASN A 160 -8.01 -25.97 -39.75
C ASN A 160 -8.50 -27.41 -39.91
N LEU A 161 -7.57 -28.36 -40.01
CA LEU A 161 -7.84 -29.80 -40.19
C LEU A 161 -8.77 -30.42 -39.12
N ASN A 162 -8.99 -29.72 -38.01
CA ASN A 162 -9.85 -30.17 -36.91
C ASN A 162 -11.30 -29.66 -37.01
N ARG A 163 -11.65 -28.90 -38.06
CA ARG A 163 -13.02 -28.45 -38.27
C ARG A 163 -13.81 -29.59 -38.91
N SER A 164 -14.66 -30.26 -38.14
CA SER A 164 -15.55 -31.30 -38.69
C SER A 164 -16.42 -30.68 -39.79
N SER A 165 -16.28 -31.18 -41.02
CA SER A 165 -17.26 -30.95 -42.07
C SER A 165 -18.56 -31.65 -41.65
N ALA A 166 -19.55 -30.86 -41.26
CA ALA A 166 -20.92 -31.34 -41.07
C ALA A 166 -21.64 -31.42 -42.42
#